data_AF-A0A2K2FWZ0-F1
#
_entry.id   AF-A0A2K2FWZ0-F1
#
_cell.length_a   1.000
_cell.length_b   1.000
_cell.length_c   1.000
_cell.angle_alpha   90.00
_cell.angle_beta   90.00
_cell.angle_gamma   90.00
#
_symmetry.space_group_name_H-M   'P 1'
#
loop_
_entity.id
_entity.type
_entity.pdbx_description
1 polymer ?
#
loop_
_entity_poly.entity_id
_entity_poly.type
_entity_poly.pdbx_seq_one_letter_code
_entity_poly.pdbx_strand_id
1 'polypeptide(L)'
;MTQDGAITVSPRVLREVRSEGDDADELRRAGPNPHIPMVRRMRIFAIDPTARANRGGVVTVSEPYERLKFSERRGCLYGRHFSVTLPAAAAWPSERRIIDKMKPNGIVTIAEAGYPPSLTDPRFIAQMVYATASQIYGTFRRALGREIVLGLMFDPATGVWSRAERFGLSPWEAEEAQAWFDPARACIVFGHYKARADTVGYAPGSRVFTALSHDVIVHEMTHALLDAVKPAFLTATHRDVLAFHEAFADLMAIFQRYSYGELVAAQITEARGEIDQLGVLGSLARTFSQTSGMDSESSSGAGGAGAATLRPLIGELMYDSPEVGEEPHQLGNVLVQAVYRAFQTVASKRIAGLIAIATNGSGILPPGALSPALAEEIAARLAKTAQMFQSMLIRALDYAPPFGITFFTFLRAVISADMRLVPVDDENIRFAWMEAFRHHRIFPTDGLHFAEEQLAWAVPVQVEALDLAMLSFAQTVFQGNPGQLLSLDTAVVQSGEVATHMNGAAAGAWRDLLGLEARRAGAEIVALRSFARPGPGGLTEFGTVLEIVSRSVTERDSSGYMEATGACLVYDSGGRLVSCAIDRPRPDDDRRQDIEGYAISKEGARSWVIRQGTWQLRPDVARALCMR
;
A
#
# COMPACT_ATOMS: atom_id res chain seq x y z
N MET A 1 0.36 -34.68 24.97
CA MET A 1 1.42 -34.89 23.96
C MET A 1 1.66 -33.54 23.31
N THR A 2 2.87 -33.01 23.40
CA THR A 2 3.24 -31.78 22.70
C THR A 2 3.04 -32.01 21.20
N GLN A 3 2.17 -31.22 20.57
CA GLN A 3 1.86 -31.27 19.13
C GLN A 3 3.04 -30.68 18.33
N ASP A 4 4.19 -31.35 18.37
CA ASP A 4 5.37 -30.89 17.64
C ASP A 4 5.07 -30.92 16.14
N GLY A 5 5.13 -29.73 15.50
CA GLY A 5 4.91 -29.58 14.07
C GLY A 5 3.46 -29.49 13.58
N ALA A 6 2.48 -29.23 14.45
CA ALA A 6 1.10 -28.99 14.02
C ALA A 6 0.91 -27.60 13.37
N ILE A 7 -0.05 -27.50 12.46
CA ILE A 7 -0.50 -26.24 11.84
C ILE A 7 -1.69 -25.71 12.65
N THR A 8 -1.58 -24.51 13.23
CA THR A 8 -2.63 -23.92 14.08
C THR A 8 -3.22 -22.65 13.47
N VAL A 9 -4.39 -22.22 13.93
CA VAL A 9 -4.98 -20.92 13.53
C VAL A 9 -4.49 -19.82 14.45
N SER A 10 -4.01 -18.72 13.87
CA SER A 10 -3.64 -17.55 14.67
C SER A 10 -4.87 -16.89 15.30
N PRO A 11 -4.81 -16.48 16.59
CA PRO A 11 -5.85 -15.64 17.18
C PRO A 11 -6.10 -14.36 16.38
N ARG A 12 -5.10 -13.89 15.60
CA ARG A 12 -5.22 -12.78 14.67
C ARG A 12 -6.35 -12.98 13.65
N VAL A 13 -6.46 -14.17 13.06
CA VAL A 13 -7.47 -14.47 12.03
C VAL A 13 -8.88 -14.19 12.55
N LEU A 14 -9.12 -14.51 13.82
CA LEU A 14 -10.40 -14.29 14.49
C LEU A 14 -10.66 -12.82 14.89
N ARG A 15 -9.68 -11.92 14.67
CA ARG A 15 -9.84 -10.46 14.81
C ARG A 15 -10.04 -9.76 13.46
N GLU A 16 -9.80 -10.43 12.34
CA GLU A 16 -10.09 -9.97 10.97
C GLU A 16 -11.55 -10.23 10.56
N VAL A 17 -12.45 -10.37 11.52
CA VAL A 17 -13.88 -10.65 11.31
C VAL A 17 -14.73 -9.40 11.52
N ARG A 18 -15.99 -9.48 11.14
CA ARG A 18 -17.01 -8.45 11.37
C ARG A 18 -17.16 -8.15 12.87
N SER A 19 -17.21 -6.87 13.24
CA SER A 19 -17.43 -6.43 14.61
C SER A 19 -18.90 -6.06 14.86
N GLU A 20 -19.34 -6.03 16.13
CA GLU A 20 -20.69 -5.51 16.48
C GLU A 20 -20.91 -4.07 15.97
N GLY A 21 -19.83 -3.28 15.88
CA GLY A 21 -19.86 -1.94 15.30
C GLY A 21 -20.16 -1.95 13.80
N ASP A 22 -19.61 -2.93 13.07
CA ASP A 22 -19.88 -3.11 11.64
C ASP A 22 -21.36 -3.46 11.38
N ASP A 23 -21.94 -4.33 12.22
CA ASP A 23 -23.36 -4.71 12.14
C ASP A 23 -24.30 -3.53 12.40
N ALA A 24 -24.01 -2.75 13.44
CA ALA A 24 -24.80 -1.56 13.76
C ALA A 24 -24.75 -0.51 12.64
N ASP A 25 -23.62 -0.37 11.95
CA ASP A 25 -23.48 0.56 10.82
C ASP A 25 -24.12 0.04 9.53
N GLU A 26 -24.12 -1.27 9.27
CA GLU A 26 -24.83 -1.86 8.13
C GLU A 26 -26.35 -1.78 8.30
N LEU A 27 -26.88 -2.07 9.49
CA LEU A 27 -28.30 -1.89 9.81
C LEU A 27 -28.76 -0.44 9.62
N ARG A 28 -27.92 0.55 9.93
CA ARG A 28 -28.21 1.98 9.66
C ARG A 28 -28.23 2.33 8.16
N ARG A 29 -27.58 1.53 7.30
CA ARG A 29 -27.57 1.69 5.84
C ARG A 29 -28.70 0.96 5.14
N ALA A 30 -29.32 -0.03 5.80
CA ALA A 30 -30.43 -0.81 5.26
C ALA A 30 -31.70 0.06 5.10
N GLY A 31 -31.71 0.87 4.05
CA GLY A 31 -32.83 1.70 3.63
C GLY A 31 -32.34 2.83 2.72
N PRO A 32 -32.78 2.93 1.45
CA PRO A 32 -32.54 4.12 0.67
C PRO A 32 -33.32 5.26 1.32
N ASN A 33 -32.64 6.11 2.09
CA ASN A 33 -33.20 7.39 2.46
C ASN A 33 -33.02 8.31 1.25
N PRO A 34 -34.08 8.64 0.49
CA PRO A 34 -33.97 9.45 -0.72
C PRO A 34 -33.44 10.87 -0.45
N HIS A 35 -33.35 11.28 0.82
CA HIS A 35 -32.84 12.58 1.25
C HIS A 35 -31.35 12.59 1.60
N ILE A 36 -30.65 11.44 1.50
CA ILE A 36 -29.21 11.34 1.78
C ILE A 36 -28.46 11.14 0.47
N PRO A 37 -27.42 11.94 0.16
CA PRO A 37 -26.66 11.77 -1.08
C PRO A 37 -25.94 10.42 -1.09
N MET A 38 -25.76 9.83 -2.27
CA MET A 38 -25.01 8.57 -2.41
C MET A 38 -23.51 8.74 -2.16
N VAL A 39 -22.98 9.94 -2.40
CA VAL A 39 -21.56 10.27 -2.25
C VAL A 39 -21.36 11.54 -1.42
N ARG A 40 -20.27 11.57 -0.66
CA ARG A 40 -19.73 12.75 0.01
C ARG A 40 -18.62 13.33 -0.85
N ARG A 41 -18.81 14.56 -1.31
CA ARG A 41 -17.78 15.33 -2.03
C ARG A 41 -16.94 16.13 -1.04
N MET A 42 -15.62 16.10 -1.19
CA MET A 42 -14.67 16.83 -0.35
C MET A 42 -13.55 17.42 -1.21
N ARG A 43 -13.21 18.68 -0.96
CA ARG A 43 -12.04 19.32 -1.57
C ARG A 43 -10.77 18.92 -0.83
N ILE A 44 -9.70 18.65 -1.56
CA ILE A 44 -8.37 18.33 -1.05
C ILE A 44 -7.30 19.02 -1.90
N PHE A 45 -6.07 19.11 -1.40
CA PHE A 45 -4.91 19.40 -2.25
C PHE A 45 -4.54 18.15 -3.05
N ALA A 46 -4.27 18.30 -4.35
CA ALA A 46 -4.03 17.16 -5.24
C ALA A 46 -2.62 16.55 -5.09
N ILE A 47 -1.68 17.31 -4.54
CA ILE A 47 -0.28 16.91 -4.35
C ILE A 47 0.21 17.43 -3.01
N ASP A 48 0.24 18.75 -2.89
CA ASP A 48 0.63 19.46 -1.69
C ASP A 48 0.09 20.89 -1.75
N PRO A 49 0.31 21.70 -0.70
CA PRO A 49 -0.26 23.03 -0.66
C PRO A 49 0.38 24.04 -1.62
N THR A 50 1.59 23.79 -2.15
CA THR A 50 2.19 24.69 -3.17
C THR A 50 1.49 24.54 -4.52
N ALA A 51 0.99 23.35 -4.82
CA ALA A 51 0.26 23.07 -6.04
C ALA A 51 -1.06 23.86 -6.13
N ARG A 52 -1.57 24.46 -5.03
CA ARG A 52 -2.83 25.22 -5.02
C ARG A 52 -2.92 26.32 -6.07
N ALA A 53 -1.78 26.90 -6.45
CA ALA A 53 -1.70 27.97 -7.44
C ALA A 53 -1.82 27.43 -8.88
N ASN A 54 -1.60 26.13 -9.07
CA ASN A 54 -1.70 25.45 -10.35
C ASN A 54 -3.15 25.09 -10.67
N ARG A 55 -3.48 25.07 -11.96
CA ARG A 55 -4.75 24.52 -12.43
C ARG A 55 -4.82 23.03 -12.03
N GLY A 56 -5.89 22.63 -11.35
CA GLY A 56 -6.05 21.28 -10.81
C GLY A 56 -5.31 21.02 -9.49
N GLY A 57 -4.69 22.02 -8.87
CA GLY A 57 -4.00 21.87 -7.58
C GLY A 57 -4.92 21.61 -6.38
N VAL A 58 -6.18 22.03 -6.49
CA VAL A 58 -7.27 21.66 -5.58
C VAL A 58 -8.25 20.79 -6.36
N VAL A 59 -8.55 19.61 -5.85
CA VAL A 59 -9.45 18.65 -6.49
C VAL A 59 -10.60 18.30 -5.57
N THR A 60 -11.74 17.94 -6.16
CA THR A 60 -12.88 17.43 -5.41
C THR A 60 -12.93 15.92 -5.53
N VAL A 61 -12.71 15.22 -4.42
CA VAL A 61 -12.83 13.77 -4.33
C VAL A 61 -14.24 13.38 -3.90
N SER A 62 -14.67 12.19 -4.29
CA SER A 62 -16.00 11.67 -3.98
C SER A 62 -15.86 10.31 -3.31
N GLU A 63 -16.33 10.20 -2.07
CA GLU A 63 -16.36 8.96 -1.31
C GLU A 63 -17.81 8.48 -1.14
N PRO A 64 -18.05 7.16 -0.99
CA PRO A 64 -19.36 6.67 -0.57
C PRO A 64 -19.84 7.44 0.64
N TYR A 65 -21.07 7.94 0.59
CA TYR A 65 -21.54 8.81 1.66
C TYR A 65 -21.59 8.05 2.98
N GLU A 66 -20.99 8.69 3.98
CA GLU A 66 -21.19 8.34 5.37
C GLU A 66 -21.40 9.59 6.21
N ARG A 67 -22.14 9.40 7.30
CA ARG A 67 -22.40 10.46 8.28
C ARG A 67 -21.23 10.53 9.25
N LEU A 68 -20.50 11.63 9.22
CA LEU A 68 -19.36 11.86 10.11
C LEU A 68 -19.82 12.39 11.46
N LYS A 69 -19.42 11.79 12.58
CA LYS A 69 -19.76 12.29 13.92
C LYS A 69 -18.61 13.12 14.46
N PHE A 70 -18.88 14.26 15.05
CA PHE A 70 -17.85 15.08 15.70
C PHE A 70 -18.11 15.16 17.20
N SER A 71 -17.09 14.92 18.01
CA SER A 71 -17.14 15.06 19.47
C SER A 71 -16.32 16.27 19.90
N GLU A 72 -17.00 17.35 20.28
CA GLU A 72 -16.39 18.58 20.78
C GLU A 72 -15.52 18.33 22.03
N ARG A 73 -15.99 17.45 22.93
CA ARG A 73 -15.25 17.11 24.16
C ARG A 73 -13.92 16.43 23.85
N ARG A 74 -13.91 15.53 22.86
CA ARG A 74 -12.71 14.76 22.47
C ARG A 74 -11.90 15.43 21.36
N GLY A 75 -12.41 16.49 20.72
CA GLY A 75 -11.78 17.09 19.54
C GLY A 75 -11.63 16.10 18.38
N CYS A 76 -12.56 15.16 18.24
CA CYS A 76 -12.37 14.00 17.38
C CYS A 76 -13.54 13.84 16.39
N LEU A 77 -13.19 13.63 15.12
CA LEU A 77 -14.10 13.33 14.01
C LEU A 77 -14.10 11.81 13.77
N TYR A 78 -15.28 11.21 13.68
CA TYR A 78 -15.46 9.77 13.52
C TYR A 78 -16.19 9.47 12.21
N GLY A 79 -15.55 8.65 11.37
CA GLY A 79 -16.18 7.96 10.25
C GLY A 79 -16.48 6.51 10.57
N ARG A 80 -16.64 5.66 9.55
CA ARG A 80 -16.76 4.20 9.70
C ARG A 80 -15.41 3.57 10.02
N HIS A 81 -14.41 3.81 9.18
CA HIS A 81 -13.09 3.17 9.29
C HIS A 81 -12.08 4.02 10.05
N PHE A 82 -12.24 5.35 9.99
CA PHE A 82 -11.25 6.29 10.50
C PHE A 82 -11.78 7.17 11.62
N SER A 83 -10.87 7.55 12.51
CA SER A 83 -11.06 8.64 13.46
C SER A 83 -9.95 9.67 13.29
N VAL A 84 -10.31 10.95 13.24
CA VAL A 84 -9.36 12.05 13.15
C VAL A 84 -9.32 12.76 14.49
N THR A 85 -8.20 12.64 15.19
CA THR A 85 -8.01 13.25 16.51
C THR A 85 -7.24 14.54 16.37
N LEU A 86 -7.90 15.66 16.67
CA LEU A 86 -7.26 16.97 16.73
C LEU A 86 -6.68 17.17 18.14
N PRO A 87 -5.52 17.84 18.28
CA PRO A 87 -4.86 17.95 19.58
C PRO A 87 -5.68 18.73 20.59
N ALA A 88 -5.32 18.52 21.86
CA ALA A 88 -6.01 19.10 22.99
C ALA A 88 -6.03 20.63 22.93
N ALA A 89 -7.19 21.20 23.28
CA ALA A 89 -7.43 22.65 23.25
C ALA A 89 -6.41 23.47 24.06
N ALA A 90 -5.83 22.88 25.11
CA ALA A 90 -4.83 23.54 25.94
C ALA A 90 -3.55 23.90 25.16
N ALA A 91 -3.17 23.09 24.17
CA ALA A 91 -2.01 23.35 23.32
C ALA A 91 -2.32 24.30 22.15
N TRP A 92 -3.61 24.44 21.78
CA TRP A 92 -4.08 25.17 20.59
C TRP A 92 -5.37 25.98 20.87
N PRO A 93 -5.32 26.98 21.77
CA PRO A 93 -6.52 27.69 22.21
C PRO A 93 -7.14 28.57 21.11
N SER A 94 -6.35 29.09 20.17
CA SER A 94 -6.84 29.90 19.04
C SER A 94 -7.66 29.06 18.05
N GLU A 95 -7.32 27.80 17.89
CA GLU A 95 -7.90 26.85 16.94
C GLU A 95 -9.18 26.24 17.49
N ARG A 96 -9.29 26.15 18.82
CA ARG A 96 -10.42 25.53 19.52
C ARG A 96 -11.77 26.09 19.06
N ARG A 97 -11.90 27.41 18.95
CA ARG A 97 -13.15 28.06 18.52
C ARG A 97 -13.57 27.68 17.10
N ILE A 98 -12.61 27.34 16.23
CA ILE A 98 -12.87 26.91 14.86
C ILE A 98 -13.24 25.43 14.84
N ILE A 99 -12.51 24.62 15.62
CA ILE A 99 -12.75 23.18 15.79
C ILE A 99 -14.15 22.91 16.34
N ASP A 100 -14.57 23.62 17.39
CA ASP A 100 -15.90 23.46 18.00
C ASP A 100 -17.05 23.81 17.03
N LYS A 101 -16.77 24.55 15.96
CA LYS A 101 -17.74 24.89 14.90
C LYS A 101 -17.75 23.88 13.76
N MET A 102 -17.04 22.76 13.88
CA MET A 102 -17.01 21.72 12.85
C MET A 102 -18.39 21.06 12.70
N LYS A 103 -19.04 21.33 11.57
CA LYS A 103 -20.31 20.73 11.15
C LYS A 103 -20.12 19.90 9.87
N PRO A 104 -19.57 18.68 9.95
CA PRO A 104 -19.19 17.91 8.77
C PRO A 104 -20.41 17.41 7.97
N ASN A 105 -21.60 17.34 8.58
CA ASN A 105 -22.86 17.00 7.89
C ASN A 105 -23.78 18.21 7.69
N GLY A 106 -23.28 19.45 7.84
CA GLY A 106 -24.08 20.63 7.58
C GLY A 106 -24.48 20.71 6.10
N ILE A 107 -25.69 21.20 5.82
CA ILE A 107 -26.21 21.32 4.44
C ILE A 107 -25.23 22.12 3.57
N VAL A 108 -24.77 23.28 4.07
CA VAL A 108 -23.78 24.13 3.39
C VAL A 108 -22.47 23.38 3.16
N THR A 109 -21.94 22.72 4.20
CA THR A 109 -20.70 21.95 4.12
C THR A 109 -20.79 20.86 3.04
N ILE A 110 -21.92 20.15 2.93
CA ILE A 110 -22.10 19.11 1.91
C ILE A 110 -22.23 19.74 0.51
N ALA A 111 -23.03 20.80 0.39
CA ALA A 111 -23.26 21.49 -0.88
C ALA A 111 -21.97 22.09 -1.47
N GLU A 112 -21.06 22.57 -0.62
CA GLU A 112 -19.79 23.18 -1.03
C GLU A 112 -18.63 22.18 -1.19
N ALA A 113 -18.92 20.87 -1.22
CA ALA A 113 -17.90 19.83 -1.25
C ALA A 113 -16.88 19.96 -0.09
N GLY A 114 -17.39 20.10 1.13
CA GLY A 114 -16.60 20.20 2.34
C GLY A 114 -16.09 21.62 2.63
N TYR A 115 -15.19 21.71 3.61
CA TYR A 115 -14.53 22.95 4.01
C TYR A 115 -13.65 23.51 2.89
N PRO A 116 -13.55 24.85 2.75
CA PRO A 116 -12.66 25.48 1.78
C PRO A 116 -11.19 25.10 2.01
N PRO A 117 -10.40 24.90 0.94
CA PRO A 117 -8.96 24.68 1.04
C PRO A 117 -8.26 25.79 1.83
N SER A 118 -7.44 25.38 2.79
CA SER A 118 -6.76 26.31 3.70
C SER A 118 -5.47 25.70 4.23
N LEU A 119 -4.48 26.56 4.48
CA LEU A 119 -3.21 26.15 5.11
C LEU A 119 -3.29 26.10 6.63
N THR A 120 -4.32 26.73 7.21
CA THR A 120 -4.39 27.00 8.66
C THR A 120 -5.73 26.65 9.29
N ASP A 121 -6.77 26.35 8.49
CA ASP A 121 -8.07 25.98 9.03
C ASP A 121 -8.04 24.52 9.52
N PRO A 122 -8.15 24.26 10.84
CA PRO A 122 -8.12 22.91 11.39
C PRO A 122 -9.22 22.00 10.83
N ARG A 123 -10.34 22.58 10.38
CA ARG A 123 -11.44 21.81 9.78
C ARG A 123 -11.06 21.27 8.41
N PHE A 124 -10.35 22.05 7.62
CA PHE A 124 -9.84 21.61 6.33
C PHE A 124 -8.70 20.62 6.50
N ILE A 125 -7.77 20.81 7.44
CA ILE A 125 -6.70 19.84 7.70
C ILE A 125 -7.29 18.47 8.09
N ALA A 126 -8.31 18.44 8.96
CA ALA A 126 -9.01 17.20 9.28
C ALA A 126 -9.68 16.55 8.06
N GLN A 127 -10.32 17.36 7.20
CA GLN A 127 -10.91 16.89 5.95
C GLN A 127 -9.88 16.33 4.97
N MET A 128 -8.73 17.01 4.83
CA MET A 128 -7.63 16.62 3.94
C MET A 128 -7.15 15.20 4.28
N VAL A 129 -6.83 14.97 5.55
CA VAL A 129 -6.35 13.67 6.03
C VAL A 129 -7.43 12.60 5.90
N TYR A 130 -8.66 12.91 6.32
CA TYR A 130 -9.78 11.97 6.25
C TYR A 130 -10.09 11.52 4.81
N ALA A 131 -10.23 12.49 3.90
CA ALA A 131 -10.61 12.24 2.52
C ALA A 131 -9.53 11.47 1.77
N THR A 132 -8.26 11.86 1.95
CA THR A 132 -7.13 11.21 1.27
C THR A 132 -6.92 9.79 1.78
N ALA A 133 -7.00 9.56 3.10
CA ALA A 133 -6.92 8.21 3.69
C ALA A 133 -8.08 7.31 3.22
N SER A 134 -9.30 7.86 3.12
CA SER A 134 -10.47 7.15 2.60
C SER A 134 -10.32 6.74 1.14
N GLN A 135 -9.74 7.62 0.31
CA GLN A 135 -9.49 7.33 -1.10
C GLN A 135 -8.53 6.14 -1.29
N ILE A 136 -7.36 6.18 -0.66
CA ILE A 136 -6.37 5.10 -0.82
C ILE A 136 -6.87 3.79 -0.21
N TYR A 137 -7.59 3.84 0.91
CA TYR A 137 -8.30 2.67 1.45
C TYR A 137 -9.28 2.08 0.43
N GLY A 138 -10.09 2.94 -0.21
CA GLY A 138 -11.03 2.54 -1.25
C GLY A 138 -10.34 1.94 -2.47
N THR A 139 -9.17 2.45 -2.85
CA THR A 139 -8.32 1.90 -3.92
C THR A 139 -7.85 0.49 -3.58
N PHE A 140 -7.33 0.26 -2.37
CA PHE A 140 -6.93 -1.09 -1.95
C PHE A 140 -8.10 -2.05 -1.88
N ARG A 141 -9.23 -1.64 -1.30
CA ARG A 141 -10.43 -2.47 -1.23
C ARG A 141 -10.90 -2.91 -2.62
N ARG A 142 -10.90 -1.99 -3.60
CA ARG A 142 -11.28 -2.31 -4.99
C ARG A 142 -10.30 -3.29 -5.64
N ALA A 143 -8.99 -3.05 -5.50
CA ALA A 143 -7.98 -3.89 -6.13
C ALA A 143 -7.92 -5.30 -5.52
N LEU A 144 -8.04 -5.42 -4.19
CA LEU A 144 -8.05 -6.71 -3.48
C LEU A 144 -9.41 -7.40 -3.49
N GLY A 145 -10.49 -6.68 -3.86
CA GLY A 145 -11.85 -7.20 -3.89
C GLY A 145 -12.41 -7.58 -2.53
N ARG A 146 -11.90 -6.96 -1.45
CA ARG A 146 -12.32 -7.26 -0.08
C ARG A 146 -12.14 -6.08 0.88
N GLU A 147 -12.95 -6.04 1.93
CA GLU A 147 -12.77 -5.14 3.06
C GLU A 147 -11.43 -5.44 3.77
N ILE A 148 -10.79 -4.38 4.26
CA ILE A 148 -9.48 -4.47 4.90
C ILE A 148 -9.64 -4.06 6.36
N VAL A 149 -9.26 -4.96 7.26
CA VAL A 149 -9.28 -4.72 8.71
C VAL A 149 -8.00 -4.01 9.11
N LEU A 150 -8.13 -2.71 9.38
CA LEU A 150 -7.06 -1.88 9.92
C LEU A 150 -7.03 -1.94 11.46
N GLY A 151 -5.88 -1.58 12.03
CA GLY A 151 -5.74 -1.33 13.47
C GLY A 151 -5.74 -2.57 14.34
N LEU A 152 -5.25 -3.70 13.81
CA LEU A 152 -4.92 -4.85 14.63
C LEU A 152 -3.62 -4.59 15.38
N MET A 153 -3.67 -4.76 16.70
CA MET A 153 -2.55 -4.49 17.60
C MET A 153 -2.24 -5.78 18.36
N PHE A 154 -0.96 -6.11 18.43
CA PHE A 154 -0.45 -7.21 19.23
C PHE A 154 0.22 -6.65 20.48
N ASP A 155 -0.19 -7.12 21.66
CA ASP A 155 0.49 -6.81 22.92
C ASP A 155 1.52 -7.92 23.22
N PRO A 156 2.83 -7.65 23.13
CA PRO A 156 3.86 -8.65 23.39
C PRO A 156 3.90 -9.13 24.85
N ALA A 157 3.41 -8.33 25.80
CA ALA A 157 3.44 -8.68 27.22
C ALA A 157 2.36 -9.71 27.58
N THR A 158 1.19 -9.64 26.92
CA THR A 158 0.07 -10.55 27.16
C THR A 158 -0.09 -11.62 26.07
N GLY A 159 0.53 -11.43 24.91
CA GLY A 159 0.36 -12.29 23.73
C GLY A 159 -1.01 -12.17 23.07
N VAL A 160 -1.76 -11.09 23.36
CA VAL A 160 -3.15 -10.93 22.94
C VAL A 160 -3.25 -10.00 21.74
N TRP A 161 -4.03 -10.42 20.75
CA TRP A 161 -4.46 -9.59 19.63
C TRP A 161 -5.73 -8.82 19.97
N SER A 162 -5.70 -7.51 19.71
CA SER A 162 -6.84 -6.60 19.81
C SER A 162 -7.06 -5.86 18.49
N ARG A 163 -8.26 -5.30 18.31
CA ARG A 163 -8.62 -4.49 17.15
C ARG A 163 -9.10 -3.12 17.61
N ALA A 164 -8.52 -2.06 17.08
CA ALA A 164 -9.03 -0.71 17.28
C ALA A 164 -10.43 -0.58 16.68
N GLU A 165 -11.34 0.12 17.36
CA GLU A 165 -12.70 0.36 16.84
C GLU A 165 -12.64 1.12 15.49
N ARG A 166 -11.71 2.06 15.37
CA ARG A 166 -11.39 2.82 14.17
C ARG A 166 -9.90 3.07 14.10
N PHE A 167 -9.36 3.15 12.90
CA PHE A 167 -7.96 3.51 12.69
C PHE A 167 -7.75 5.02 12.93
N GLY A 168 -6.71 5.37 13.67
CA GLY A 168 -6.45 6.75 14.10
C GLY A 168 -5.70 7.57 13.06
N LEU A 169 -6.07 8.83 12.91
CA LEU A 169 -5.37 9.82 12.11
C LEU A 169 -5.15 11.06 12.99
N SER A 170 -3.89 11.42 13.25
CA SER A 170 -3.48 12.50 14.15
C SER A 170 -2.81 13.63 13.34
N PRO A 171 -3.55 14.64 12.85
CA PRO A 171 -3.05 15.52 11.79
C PRO A 171 -1.94 16.50 12.18
N TRP A 172 -1.70 16.76 13.47
CA TRP A 172 -0.61 17.63 13.91
C TRP A 172 -0.23 17.40 15.38
N GLU A 173 0.09 16.15 15.73
CA GLU A 173 0.38 15.76 17.13
C GLU A 173 1.80 16.10 17.58
N ALA A 174 2.78 16.07 16.67
CA ALA A 174 4.20 16.26 16.98
C ALA A 174 4.78 17.54 16.36
N GLU A 175 5.65 18.26 17.07
CA GLU A 175 6.40 19.39 16.50
C GLU A 175 7.66 18.92 15.77
N GLU A 176 7.47 18.10 14.74
CA GLU A 176 8.54 17.49 13.95
C GLU A 176 8.23 17.64 12.46
N ALA A 177 9.27 17.77 11.64
CA ALA A 177 9.14 17.82 10.18
C ALA A 177 9.04 16.41 9.60
N GLN A 178 8.10 15.59 10.09
CA GLN A 178 7.92 14.19 9.70
C GLN A 178 6.45 13.75 9.81
N ALA A 179 6.15 12.56 9.32
CA ALA A 179 4.94 11.80 9.62
C ALA A 179 5.35 10.32 9.76
N TRP A 180 4.56 9.52 10.46
CA TRP A 180 4.82 8.08 10.56
C TRP A 180 3.56 7.27 10.88
N PHE A 181 3.51 6.04 10.38
CA PHE A 181 2.60 5.01 10.86
C PHE A 181 3.07 4.43 12.20
N ASP A 182 2.16 4.36 13.18
CA ASP A 182 2.37 3.76 14.49
C ASP A 182 1.47 2.52 14.67
N PRO A 183 2.01 1.30 14.50
CA PRO A 183 1.24 0.07 14.63
C PRO A 183 0.77 -0.19 16.07
N ALA A 184 1.53 0.25 17.09
CA ALA A 184 1.20 0.03 18.49
C ALA A 184 -0.02 0.86 18.95
N ARG A 185 -0.23 2.02 18.33
CA ARG A 185 -1.41 2.88 18.57
C ARG A 185 -2.49 2.75 17.50
N ALA A 186 -2.27 1.94 16.47
CA ALA A 186 -3.13 1.82 15.31
C ALA A 186 -3.49 3.19 14.70
N CYS A 187 -2.48 4.05 14.50
CA CYS A 187 -2.68 5.39 13.97
C CYS A 187 -1.56 5.87 13.05
N ILE A 188 -1.85 6.91 12.28
CA ILE A 188 -0.83 7.72 11.61
C ILE A 188 -0.67 9.03 12.36
N VAL A 189 0.57 9.38 12.67
CA VAL A 189 0.93 10.66 13.28
C VAL A 189 1.56 11.57 12.25
N PHE A 190 0.97 12.74 12.10
CA PHE A 190 1.51 13.81 11.28
C PHE A 190 2.12 14.88 12.17
N GLY A 191 3.33 15.29 11.83
CA GLY A 191 4.03 16.40 12.46
C GLY A 191 3.66 17.77 11.88
N HIS A 192 4.08 18.80 12.59
CA HIS A 192 4.04 20.18 12.15
C HIS A 192 5.35 20.88 12.48
N TYR A 193 5.73 21.87 11.69
CA TYR A 193 6.98 22.60 11.91
C TYR A 193 6.90 24.02 11.36
N LYS A 194 7.93 24.83 11.63
CA LYS A 194 8.06 26.17 11.05
C LYS A 194 8.89 26.08 9.78
N ALA A 195 8.37 26.63 8.68
CA ALA A 195 9.09 26.71 7.41
C ALA A 195 10.44 27.42 7.62
N ARG A 196 11.52 26.81 7.13
CA ARG A 196 12.88 27.38 7.27
C ARG A 196 13.23 28.34 6.13
N ALA A 197 12.69 28.09 4.95
CA ALA A 197 12.90 28.87 3.73
C ALA A 197 11.58 29.46 3.21
N ASP A 198 11.69 30.46 2.34
CA ASP A 198 10.56 31.04 1.63
C ASP A 198 10.17 30.14 0.46
N THR A 199 8.90 29.72 0.42
CA THR A 199 8.36 28.84 -0.62
C THR A 199 6.94 29.27 -0.98
N VAL A 200 6.40 28.79 -2.11
CA VAL A 200 5.08 29.21 -2.61
C VAL A 200 3.99 28.90 -1.58
N GLY A 201 3.53 29.94 -0.89
CA GLY A 201 2.48 29.84 0.13
C GLY A 201 2.96 29.64 1.56
N TYR A 202 4.27 29.52 1.80
CA TYR A 202 4.86 29.46 3.14
C TYR A 202 6.05 30.41 3.25
N ALA A 203 5.84 31.55 3.91
CA ALA A 203 6.94 32.44 4.31
C ALA A 203 7.78 31.80 5.43
N PRO A 204 9.06 32.15 5.58
CA PRO A 204 9.88 31.68 6.69
C PRO A 204 9.21 31.92 8.05
N GLY A 205 9.22 30.91 8.91
CA GLY A 205 8.57 30.94 10.23
C GLY A 205 7.07 30.61 10.23
N SER A 206 6.42 30.56 9.06
CA SER A 206 5.04 30.09 8.94
C SER A 206 4.92 28.60 9.28
N ARG A 207 3.75 28.17 9.78
CA ARG A 207 3.56 26.78 10.19
C ARG A 207 3.18 25.91 9.00
N VAL A 208 3.89 24.80 8.85
CA VAL A 208 3.65 23.74 7.87
C VAL A 208 3.09 22.52 8.58
N PHE A 209 2.08 21.88 7.98
CA PHE A 209 1.48 20.65 8.47
C PHE A 209 1.74 19.55 7.45
N THR A 210 2.38 18.45 7.85
CA THR A 210 2.62 17.32 6.93
C THR A 210 1.30 16.66 6.50
N ALA A 211 0.27 16.76 7.36
CA ALA A 211 -1.12 16.42 7.08
C ALA A 211 -1.82 17.24 5.97
N LEU A 212 -1.14 18.22 5.37
CA LEU A 212 -1.63 18.91 4.17
C LEU A 212 -0.98 18.43 2.87
N SER A 213 0.01 17.53 2.96
CA SER A 213 0.61 16.88 1.80
C SER A 213 -0.17 15.61 1.46
N HIS A 214 -0.76 15.57 0.27
CA HIS A 214 -1.44 14.37 -0.23
C HIS A 214 -0.47 13.20 -0.30
N ASP A 215 0.72 13.42 -0.84
CA ASP A 215 1.74 12.37 -1.00
C ASP A 215 2.12 11.75 0.35
N VAL A 216 2.33 12.58 1.39
CA VAL A 216 2.67 12.09 2.74
C VAL A 216 1.52 11.29 3.34
N ILE A 217 0.27 11.76 3.21
CA ILE A 217 -0.88 11.01 3.72
C ILE A 217 -1.00 9.65 3.03
N VAL A 218 -0.88 9.60 1.70
CA VAL A 218 -0.96 8.34 0.94
C VAL A 218 0.19 7.41 1.30
N HIS A 219 1.41 7.94 1.44
CA HIS A 219 2.59 7.18 1.80
C HIS A 219 2.42 6.49 3.17
N GLU A 220 2.12 7.26 4.22
CA GLU A 220 1.94 6.71 5.58
C GLU A 220 0.73 5.76 5.68
N MET A 221 -0.36 6.08 4.98
CA MET A 221 -1.54 5.21 4.95
C MET A 221 -1.24 3.90 4.21
N THR A 222 -0.31 3.91 3.26
CA THR A 222 0.12 2.70 2.56
C THR A 222 0.91 1.76 3.48
N HIS A 223 1.75 2.27 4.39
CA HIS A 223 2.38 1.41 5.40
C HIS A 223 1.33 0.72 6.28
N ALA A 224 0.32 1.46 6.74
CA ALA A 224 -0.77 0.88 7.55
C ALA A 224 -1.58 -0.17 6.78
N LEU A 225 -1.81 0.04 5.48
CA LEU A 225 -2.50 -0.91 4.61
C LEU A 225 -1.64 -2.14 4.33
N LEU A 226 -0.34 -1.98 4.11
CA LEU A 226 0.60 -3.09 3.96
C LEU A 226 0.66 -3.94 5.23
N ASP A 227 0.74 -3.33 6.41
CA ASP A 227 0.71 -4.06 7.68
C ASP A 227 -0.59 -4.85 7.87
N ALA A 228 -1.73 -4.27 7.50
CA ALA A 228 -3.02 -4.96 7.55
C ALA A 228 -3.11 -6.14 6.57
N VAL A 229 -2.62 -5.97 5.35
CA VAL A 229 -2.68 -7.00 4.29
C VAL A 229 -1.57 -8.04 4.45
N LYS A 230 -0.38 -7.66 4.89
CA LYS A 230 0.78 -8.53 5.03
C LYS A 230 1.49 -8.29 6.37
N PRO A 231 0.97 -8.85 7.46
CA PRO A 231 1.46 -8.55 8.82
C PRO A 231 2.91 -8.93 9.06
N ALA A 232 3.46 -9.89 8.31
CA ALA A 232 4.86 -10.29 8.42
C ALA A 232 5.81 -9.55 7.44
N PHE A 233 5.32 -8.56 6.69
CA PHE A 233 6.16 -7.77 5.76
C PHE A 233 7.08 -6.78 6.47
N LEU A 234 6.87 -6.47 7.74
CA LEU A 234 7.81 -5.66 8.52
C LEU A 234 8.97 -6.48 9.09
N THR A 235 8.95 -7.80 8.94
CA THR A 235 10.04 -8.67 9.38
C THR A 235 11.23 -8.53 8.44
N ALA A 236 12.11 -7.57 8.77
CA ALA A 236 13.29 -7.17 8.01
C ALA A 236 14.34 -8.29 7.94
N THR A 237 14.10 -9.24 7.03
CA THR A 237 14.95 -10.39 6.74
C THR A 237 15.95 -10.12 5.63
N HIS A 238 15.66 -9.18 4.74
CA HIS A 238 16.48 -8.83 3.60
C HIS A 238 16.43 -7.30 3.39
N ARG A 239 17.47 -6.71 2.78
CA ARG A 239 17.56 -5.26 2.49
C ARG A 239 16.35 -4.73 1.73
N ASP A 240 15.82 -5.54 0.81
CA ASP A 240 14.65 -5.19 -0.01
C ASP A 240 13.36 -5.08 0.80
N VAL A 241 13.26 -5.70 1.98
CA VAL A 241 11.99 -5.74 2.72
C VAL A 241 11.56 -4.32 3.09
N LEU A 242 12.42 -3.58 3.78
CA LEU A 242 12.14 -2.20 4.18
C LEU A 242 12.15 -1.25 2.98
N ALA A 243 13.02 -1.48 2.00
CA ALA A 243 13.05 -0.70 0.77
C ALA A 243 11.77 -0.86 -0.07
N PHE A 244 11.16 -2.05 -0.04
CA PHE A 244 9.89 -2.34 -0.68
C PHE A 244 8.75 -1.53 -0.03
N HIS A 245 8.72 -1.42 1.31
CA HIS A 245 7.72 -0.58 1.99
C HIS A 245 7.76 0.86 1.50
N GLU A 246 8.96 1.47 1.47
CA GLU A 246 9.17 2.82 0.96
C GLU A 246 8.73 2.97 -0.49
N ALA A 247 9.24 2.09 -1.37
CA ALA A 247 8.94 2.13 -2.79
C ALA A 247 7.45 1.94 -3.09
N PHE A 248 6.81 1.02 -2.38
CA PHE A 248 5.39 0.72 -2.58
C PHE A 248 4.52 1.90 -2.14
N ALA A 249 4.84 2.52 -1.00
CA ALA A 249 4.17 3.73 -0.51
C ALA A 249 4.33 4.92 -1.47
N ASP A 250 5.52 5.11 -2.05
CA ASP A 250 5.76 6.12 -3.08
C ASP A 250 4.97 5.86 -4.36
N LEU A 251 5.00 4.62 -4.87
CA LEU A 251 4.25 4.24 -6.07
C LEU A 251 2.74 4.45 -5.88
N MET A 252 2.20 4.18 -4.69
CA MET A 252 0.81 4.48 -4.38
C MET A 252 0.52 5.97 -4.44
N ALA A 253 1.36 6.81 -3.83
CA ALA A 253 1.23 8.27 -3.88
C ALA A 253 1.29 8.80 -5.32
N ILE A 254 2.27 8.34 -6.11
CA ILE A 254 2.47 8.74 -7.50
C ILE A 254 1.25 8.38 -8.35
N PHE A 255 0.82 7.12 -8.35
CA PHE A 255 -0.28 6.68 -9.21
C PHE A 255 -1.63 7.24 -8.76
N GLN A 256 -1.81 7.55 -7.48
CA GLN A 256 -3.01 8.22 -6.99
C GLN A 256 -3.17 9.61 -7.62
N ARG A 257 -2.08 10.37 -7.86
CA ARG A 257 -2.15 11.68 -8.52
C ARG A 257 -2.71 11.62 -9.94
N TYR A 258 -2.43 10.54 -10.66
CA TYR A 258 -2.96 10.33 -12.00
C TYR A 258 -4.49 10.14 -12.03
N SER A 259 -5.13 9.88 -10.88
CA SER A 259 -6.60 9.86 -10.78
C SER A 259 -7.23 11.26 -10.89
N TYR A 260 -6.43 12.33 -10.77
CA TYR A 260 -6.89 13.71 -10.80
C TYR A 260 -6.81 14.30 -12.22
N GLY A 261 -7.82 14.01 -13.05
CA GLY A 261 -7.82 14.37 -14.48
C GLY A 261 -7.51 15.83 -14.79
N GLU A 262 -8.06 16.79 -14.03
CA GLU A 262 -7.78 18.22 -14.24
C GLU A 262 -6.31 18.60 -14.00
N LEU A 263 -5.69 18.01 -12.96
CA LEU A 263 -4.28 18.19 -12.66
C LEU A 263 -3.42 17.58 -13.79
N VAL A 264 -3.74 16.35 -14.20
CA VAL A 264 -2.99 15.64 -15.24
C VAL A 264 -3.10 16.38 -16.58
N ALA A 265 -4.28 16.83 -16.98
CA ALA A 265 -4.48 17.59 -18.21
C ALA A 265 -3.73 18.93 -18.20
N ALA A 266 -3.69 19.62 -17.05
CA ALA A 266 -2.91 20.85 -16.90
C ALA A 266 -1.41 20.58 -17.09
N GLN A 267 -0.89 19.51 -16.48
CA GLN A 267 0.52 19.11 -16.60
C GLN A 267 0.89 18.67 -18.02
N ILE A 268 0.00 17.94 -18.72
CA ILE A 268 0.19 17.58 -20.13
C ILE A 268 0.22 18.83 -21.02
N THR A 269 -0.64 19.81 -20.74
CA THR A 269 -0.67 21.07 -21.51
C THR A 269 0.64 21.83 -21.33
N GLU A 270 1.15 21.90 -20.10
CA GLU A 270 2.43 22.55 -19.77
C GLU A 270 3.62 21.82 -20.42
N ALA A 271 3.65 20.49 -20.35
CA ALA A 271 4.67 19.64 -20.97
C ALA A 271 4.48 19.46 -22.49
N ARG A 272 3.46 20.09 -23.09
CA ARG A 272 3.11 19.97 -24.52
C ARG A 272 2.98 18.53 -25.02
N GLY A 273 2.47 17.63 -24.19
CA GLY A 273 2.27 16.22 -24.55
C GLY A 273 3.50 15.31 -24.35
N GLU A 274 4.65 15.87 -23.95
CA GLU A 274 5.86 15.09 -23.66
C GLU A 274 5.75 14.46 -22.27
N ILE A 275 5.48 13.15 -22.20
CA ILE A 275 5.30 12.42 -20.93
C ILE A 275 6.56 12.49 -20.05
N ASP A 276 7.74 12.48 -20.67
CA ASP A 276 9.02 12.52 -19.95
C ASP A 276 9.30 13.87 -19.30
N GLN A 277 8.50 14.90 -19.61
CA GLN A 277 8.63 16.25 -19.06
C GLN A 277 7.47 16.64 -18.14
N LEU A 278 6.70 15.66 -17.63
CA LEU A 278 5.61 15.90 -16.69
C LEU A 278 6.16 16.30 -15.30
N GLY A 279 6.58 17.55 -15.14
CA GLY A 279 7.32 18.05 -13.97
C GLY A 279 6.71 17.67 -12.62
N VAL A 280 5.51 18.15 -12.30
CA VAL A 280 4.92 17.95 -10.96
C VAL A 280 4.41 16.51 -10.75
N LEU A 281 4.11 15.78 -11.83
CA LEU A 281 3.79 14.35 -11.75
C LEU A 281 5.04 13.47 -11.61
N GLY A 282 6.20 13.97 -12.06
CA GLY A 282 7.51 13.33 -12.11
C GLY A 282 8.34 13.43 -10.83
N SER A 283 7.77 13.92 -9.73
CA SER A 283 8.47 14.09 -8.45
C SER A 283 7.56 13.82 -7.24
N LEU A 284 8.15 13.53 -6.08
CA LEU A 284 7.43 13.28 -4.82
C LEU A 284 7.77 14.32 -3.75
N ALA A 285 6.76 14.76 -2.98
CA ALA A 285 6.91 15.56 -1.75
C ALA A 285 7.78 16.83 -1.89
N ARG A 286 7.67 17.52 -3.04
CA ARG A 286 8.49 18.70 -3.38
C ARG A 286 8.41 19.82 -2.33
N THR A 287 7.21 20.18 -1.87
CA THR A 287 7.05 21.22 -0.84
C THR A 287 7.78 20.85 0.44
N PHE A 288 7.65 19.59 0.88
CA PHE A 288 8.27 19.14 2.12
C PHE A 288 9.80 19.24 2.06
N SER A 289 10.42 18.85 0.94
CA SER A 289 11.87 19.04 0.72
C SER A 289 12.27 20.50 0.92
N GLN A 290 11.57 21.39 0.21
CA GLN A 290 11.87 22.82 0.13
C GLN A 290 11.65 23.54 1.47
N THR A 291 10.61 23.19 2.23
CA THR A 291 10.28 23.86 3.49
C THR A 291 11.05 23.32 4.69
N SER A 292 11.43 22.03 4.68
CA SER A 292 12.22 21.39 5.74
C SER A 292 13.70 21.74 5.68
N GLY A 293 14.18 22.26 4.54
CA GLY A 293 15.60 22.55 4.31
C GLY A 293 16.46 21.31 4.08
N MET A 294 15.85 20.21 3.59
CA MET A 294 16.54 18.97 3.20
C MET A 294 17.21 19.05 1.82
N ASP A 295 17.13 20.21 1.17
CA ASP A 295 17.62 20.50 -0.19
C ASP A 295 19.14 20.32 -0.37
N SER A 296 19.93 20.17 0.71
CA SER A 296 21.39 20.07 0.63
C SER A 296 21.97 18.66 0.70
N GLU A 297 21.22 17.64 1.12
CA GLU A 297 21.76 16.28 1.37
C GLU A 297 21.22 15.19 0.44
N SER A 298 20.05 15.38 -0.16
CA SER A 298 19.39 14.37 -1.01
C SER A 298 19.61 14.56 -2.53
N SER A 299 20.26 15.65 -2.94
CA SER A 299 20.40 16.05 -4.35
C SER A 299 21.80 15.87 -4.96
N SER A 300 22.66 15.02 -4.38
CA SER A 300 23.93 14.66 -5.02
C SER A 300 23.70 13.60 -6.11
N GLY A 301 23.13 13.98 -7.27
CA GLY A 301 23.02 13.02 -8.36
C GLY A 301 22.39 13.43 -9.70
N ALA A 302 21.55 14.46 -9.79
CA ALA A 302 20.89 14.81 -11.06
C ALA A 302 21.14 16.28 -11.44
N GLY A 303 22.12 16.50 -12.30
CA GLY A 303 22.40 17.81 -12.90
C GLY A 303 21.32 18.20 -13.88
N GLY A 304 20.33 18.95 -13.42
CA GLY A 304 19.32 19.64 -14.23
C GLY A 304 18.61 20.68 -13.39
N ALA A 305 18.27 21.83 -13.97
CA ALA A 305 17.65 22.98 -13.30
C ALA A 305 16.17 22.75 -12.88
N GLY A 306 15.87 21.60 -12.27
CA GLY A 306 14.62 21.32 -11.56
C GLY A 306 14.83 21.50 -10.06
N ALA A 307 13.90 22.15 -9.36
CA ALA A 307 13.99 22.32 -7.91
C ALA A 307 14.11 20.96 -7.21
N ALA A 308 14.86 20.90 -6.11
CA ALA A 308 15.13 19.68 -5.35
C ALA A 308 13.85 18.88 -5.04
N THR A 309 13.90 17.58 -5.32
CA THR A 309 12.84 16.60 -5.05
C THR A 309 13.47 15.48 -4.24
N LEU A 310 12.79 14.97 -3.21
CA LEU A 310 13.35 13.89 -2.38
C LEU A 310 13.63 12.62 -3.18
N ARG A 311 12.80 12.33 -4.19
CA ARG A 311 12.83 11.07 -4.96
C ARG A 311 12.50 11.31 -6.46
N PRO A 312 13.50 11.22 -7.37
CA PRO A 312 13.25 11.33 -8.81
C PRO A 312 12.64 10.04 -9.37
N LEU A 313 11.56 10.17 -10.16
CA LEU A 313 10.83 9.04 -10.74
C LEU A 313 11.48 8.49 -12.03
N ILE A 314 12.26 9.31 -12.70
CA ILE A 314 12.99 8.97 -13.92
C ILE A 314 14.48 8.96 -13.58
N GLY A 315 15.16 7.88 -13.91
CA GLY A 315 16.58 7.73 -13.66
C GLY A 315 17.13 6.39 -14.12
N GLU A 316 18.41 6.19 -13.81
CA GLU A 316 19.22 5.02 -14.18
C GLU A 316 19.83 4.36 -12.93
N LEU A 317 19.09 4.37 -11.81
CA LEU A 317 19.55 3.69 -10.60
C LEU A 317 19.57 2.18 -10.83
N MET A 318 20.71 1.55 -10.59
CA MET A 318 20.90 0.11 -10.78
C MET A 318 20.91 -0.59 -9.42
N TYR A 319 20.15 -1.68 -9.30
CA TYR A 319 19.97 -2.43 -8.05
C TYR A 319 21.29 -2.92 -7.42
N ASP A 320 22.25 -3.29 -8.28
CA ASP A 320 23.57 -3.80 -7.90
C ASP A 320 24.65 -2.70 -7.76
N SER A 321 24.29 -1.42 -7.94
CA SER A 321 25.24 -0.32 -7.85
C SER A 321 25.65 -0.05 -6.40
N PRO A 322 26.96 0.06 -6.09
CA PRO A 322 27.44 0.45 -4.77
C PRO A 322 26.92 1.82 -4.29
N GLU A 323 26.54 2.70 -5.23
CA GLU A 323 26.07 4.06 -4.95
C GLU A 323 24.67 4.11 -4.31
N VAL A 324 23.85 3.07 -4.51
CA VAL A 324 22.49 3.00 -3.95
C VAL A 324 22.52 2.67 -2.46
N GLY A 325 23.49 1.87 -2.03
CA GLY A 325 23.60 1.40 -0.64
C GLY A 325 22.45 0.49 -0.21
N GLU A 326 22.30 0.31 1.10
CA GLU A 326 21.28 -0.55 1.73
C GLU A 326 20.17 0.25 2.40
N GLU A 327 20.19 1.55 2.17
CA GLU A 327 19.28 2.48 2.77
C GLU A 327 17.87 2.31 2.18
N PRO A 328 16.82 2.04 2.98
CA PRO A 328 15.48 1.76 2.47
C PRO A 328 14.93 2.74 1.42
N HIS A 329 15.08 4.06 1.59
CA HIS A 329 14.53 5.04 0.65
C HIS A 329 15.33 5.08 -0.65
N GLN A 330 16.67 5.11 -0.57
CA GLN A 330 17.56 5.09 -1.75
C GLN A 330 17.40 3.78 -2.54
N LEU A 331 17.43 2.64 -1.86
CA LEU A 331 17.22 1.33 -2.46
C LEU A 331 15.80 1.19 -3.02
N GLY A 332 14.80 1.68 -2.29
CA GLY A 332 13.40 1.69 -2.72
C GLY A 332 13.20 2.49 -4.01
N ASN A 333 13.96 3.57 -4.20
CA ASN A 333 13.88 4.38 -5.42
C ASN A 333 14.28 3.60 -6.69
N VAL A 334 15.09 2.54 -6.58
CA VAL A 334 15.37 1.62 -7.71
C VAL A 334 14.07 0.96 -8.18
N LEU A 335 13.27 0.45 -7.25
CA LEU A 335 11.99 -0.19 -7.57
C LEU A 335 10.99 0.84 -8.11
N VAL A 336 10.95 2.06 -7.56
CA VAL A 336 10.12 3.15 -8.07
C VAL A 336 10.44 3.43 -9.54
N GLN A 337 11.73 3.59 -9.89
CA GLN A 337 12.15 3.86 -11.27
C GLN A 337 11.83 2.69 -12.21
N ALA A 338 12.03 1.44 -11.77
CA ALA A 338 11.71 0.26 -12.57
C ALA A 338 10.20 0.19 -12.89
N VAL A 339 9.33 0.37 -11.90
CA VAL A 339 7.88 0.34 -12.11
C VAL A 339 7.42 1.54 -12.94
N TYR A 340 7.99 2.73 -12.71
CA TYR A 340 7.64 3.92 -13.47
C TYR A 340 8.08 3.84 -14.94
N ARG A 341 9.24 3.23 -15.23
CA ARG A 341 9.70 2.94 -16.61
C ARG A 341 8.74 1.99 -17.34
N ALA A 342 8.27 0.93 -16.68
CA ALA A 342 7.25 0.05 -17.25
C ALA A 342 5.95 0.81 -17.53
N PHE A 343 5.52 1.67 -16.60
CA PHE A 343 4.36 2.55 -16.79
C PHE A 343 4.53 3.48 -17.99
N GLN A 344 5.66 4.19 -18.11
CA GLN A 344 5.95 5.09 -19.23
C GLN A 344 5.90 4.35 -20.57
N THR A 345 6.48 3.16 -20.64
CA THR A 345 6.48 2.32 -21.85
C THR A 345 5.05 2.02 -22.31
N VAL A 346 4.18 1.58 -21.40
CA VAL A 346 2.78 1.27 -21.71
C VAL A 346 1.98 2.53 -22.00
N ALA A 347 2.18 3.59 -21.22
CA ALA A 347 1.50 4.87 -21.36
C ALA A 347 1.78 5.52 -22.72
N SER A 348 3.06 5.59 -23.13
CA SER A 348 3.48 6.11 -24.43
C SER A 348 2.84 5.35 -25.58
N LYS A 349 2.84 4.01 -25.53
CA LYS A 349 2.18 3.16 -26.52
C LYS A 349 0.67 3.46 -26.63
N ARG A 350 -0.01 3.65 -25.49
CA ARG A 350 -1.45 3.93 -25.44
C ARG A 350 -1.84 5.31 -25.96
N ILE A 351 -0.96 6.31 -25.88
CA ILE A 351 -1.25 7.65 -26.41
C ILE A 351 -0.72 7.87 -27.83
N ALA A 352 0.19 7.03 -28.33
CA ALA A 352 0.80 7.15 -29.65
C ALA A 352 -0.24 7.33 -30.78
N GLY A 353 -1.36 6.59 -30.71
CA GLY A 353 -2.45 6.75 -31.69
C GLY A 353 -3.12 8.12 -31.66
N LEU A 354 -3.29 8.74 -30.48
CA LEU A 354 -3.81 10.11 -30.38
C LEU A 354 -2.84 11.12 -30.97
N ILE A 355 -1.55 10.97 -30.66
CA ILE A 355 -0.50 11.83 -31.20
C ILE A 355 -0.46 11.70 -32.72
N ALA A 356 -0.51 10.47 -33.26
CA ALA A 356 -0.54 10.24 -34.71
C ALA A 356 -1.73 10.93 -35.38
N ILE A 357 -2.93 10.84 -34.79
CA ILE A 357 -4.12 11.53 -35.32
C ILE A 357 -3.91 13.06 -35.29
N ALA A 358 -3.44 13.60 -34.16
CA ALA A 358 -3.25 15.03 -33.98
C ALA A 358 -2.15 15.63 -34.87
N THR A 359 -1.24 14.79 -35.36
CA THR A 359 -0.04 15.19 -36.11
C THR A 359 -0.06 14.74 -37.57
N ASN A 360 -1.21 14.20 -38.02
CA ASN A 360 -1.36 13.60 -39.36
C ASN A 360 -0.27 12.55 -39.65
N GLY A 361 0.08 11.75 -38.63
CA GLY A 361 1.02 10.63 -38.71
C GLY A 361 2.49 10.99 -38.51
N SER A 362 2.85 12.26 -38.32
CA SER A 362 4.27 12.63 -38.13
C SER A 362 4.82 12.22 -36.75
N GLY A 363 3.94 12.07 -35.75
CA GLY A 363 4.32 11.80 -34.36
C GLY A 363 4.87 13.04 -33.63
N ILE A 364 5.04 14.17 -34.33
CA ILE A 364 5.62 15.40 -33.78
C ILE A 364 4.51 16.42 -33.63
N LEU A 365 4.24 16.82 -32.38
CA LEU A 365 3.21 17.82 -32.09
C LEU A 365 3.57 19.18 -32.70
N PRO A 366 2.60 19.87 -33.33
CA PRO A 366 2.86 21.15 -33.98
C PRO A 366 3.33 22.20 -32.95
N PRO A 367 4.15 23.17 -33.37
CA PRO A 367 4.58 24.23 -32.48
C PRO A 367 3.36 25.05 -32.02
N GLY A 368 3.30 25.36 -30.72
CA GLY A 368 2.22 26.15 -30.13
C GLY A 368 1.64 25.52 -28.88
N ALA A 369 0.46 25.99 -28.48
CA ALA A 369 -0.28 25.42 -27.37
C ALA A 369 -0.95 24.10 -27.80
N LEU A 370 -0.88 23.09 -26.93
CA LEU A 370 -1.62 21.85 -27.12
C LEU A 370 -3.12 22.12 -27.02
N SER A 371 -3.92 21.50 -27.89
CA SER A 371 -5.38 21.59 -27.79
C SER A 371 -5.86 21.07 -26.43
N PRO A 372 -6.73 21.80 -25.70
CA PRO A 372 -7.27 21.34 -24.42
C PRO A 372 -7.96 19.97 -24.53
N ALA A 373 -8.71 19.73 -25.61
CA ALA A 373 -9.37 18.44 -25.83
C ALA A 373 -8.38 17.29 -26.00
N LEU A 374 -7.25 17.54 -26.69
CA LEU A 374 -6.20 16.53 -26.83
C LEU A 374 -5.50 16.27 -25.49
N ALA A 375 -5.23 17.33 -24.71
CA ALA A 375 -4.65 17.19 -23.38
C ALA A 375 -5.55 16.39 -22.43
N GLU A 376 -6.87 16.62 -22.46
CA GLU A 376 -7.86 15.88 -21.68
C GLU A 376 -7.93 14.40 -22.08
N GLU A 377 -7.90 14.08 -23.38
CA GLU A 377 -7.89 12.69 -23.86
C GLU A 377 -6.58 11.95 -23.51
N ILE A 378 -5.43 12.62 -23.63
CA ILE A 378 -4.15 12.06 -23.15
C ILE A 378 -4.24 11.82 -21.64
N ALA A 379 -4.75 12.79 -20.87
CA ALA A 379 -4.90 12.67 -19.42
C ALA A 379 -5.77 11.47 -19.03
N ALA A 380 -6.89 11.26 -19.72
CA ALA A 380 -7.78 10.13 -19.47
C ALA A 380 -7.08 8.77 -19.72
N ARG A 381 -6.27 8.67 -20.79
CA ARG A 381 -5.50 7.44 -21.09
C ARG A 381 -4.37 7.19 -20.09
N LEU A 382 -3.67 8.24 -19.66
CA LEU A 382 -2.65 8.14 -18.60
C LEU A 382 -3.29 7.72 -17.28
N ALA A 383 -4.40 8.35 -16.89
CA ALA A 383 -5.16 8.04 -15.67
C ALA A 383 -5.59 6.56 -15.63
N LYS A 384 -6.16 6.05 -16.74
CA LYS A 384 -6.55 4.65 -16.85
C LYS A 384 -5.36 3.70 -16.74
N THR A 385 -4.21 4.08 -17.32
CA THR A 385 -2.98 3.27 -17.26
C THR A 385 -2.39 3.26 -15.85
N ALA A 386 -2.36 4.40 -15.17
CA ALA A 386 -1.90 4.50 -13.79
C ALA A 386 -2.79 3.70 -12.83
N GLN A 387 -4.12 3.77 -12.98
CA GLN A 387 -5.06 2.96 -12.20
C GLN A 387 -4.85 1.46 -12.40
N MET A 388 -4.53 1.03 -13.63
CA MET A 388 -4.19 -0.35 -13.94
C MET A 388 -2.90 -0.77 -13.21
N PHE A 389 -1.83 0.01 -13.31
CA PHE A 389 -0.56 -0.27 -12.61
C PHE A 389 -0.74 -0.30 -11.09
N GLN A 390 -1.47 0.66 -10.53
CA GLN A 390 -1.79 0.70 -9.10
C GLN A 390 -2.57 -0.56 -8.67
N SER A 391 -3.52 -1.02 -9.49
CA SER A 391 -4.29 -2.24 -9.23
C SER A 391 -3.43 -3.50 -9.35
N MET A 392 -2.49 -3.56 -10.31
CA MET A 392 -1.53 -4.66 -10.44
C MET A 392 -0.62 -4.75 -9.21
N LEU A 393 -0.06 -3.63 -8.77
CA LEU A 393 0.78 -3.53 -7.56
C LEU A 393 0.06 -4.04 -6.32
N ILE A 394 -1.18 -3.59 -6.09
CA ILE A 394 -1.95 -3.99 -4.91
C ILE A 394 -2.36 -5.46 -5.00
N ARG A 395 -2.85 -5.94 -6.15
CA ARG A 395 -3.23 -7.36 -6.33
C ARG A 395 -2.06 -8.31 -6.09
N ALA A 396 -0.84 -7.91 -6.50
CA ALA A 396 0.37 -8.70 -6.32
C ALA A 396 0.65 -9.06 -4.86
N LEU A 397 0.15 -8.28 -3.88
CA LEU A 397 0.29 -8.62 -2.47
C LEU A 397 -0.26 -10.01 -2.17
N ASP A 398 -1.41 -10.41 -2.72
CA ASP A 398 -1.98 -11.75 -2.49
C ASP A 398 -1.25 -12.89 -3.22
N TYR A 399 -0.28 -12.53 -4.07
CA TYR A 399 0.60 -13.45 -4.79
C TYR A 399 2.05 -13.31 -4.34
N ALA A 400 2.30 -12.58 -3.25
CA ALA A 400 3.62 -12.47 -2.65
C ALA A 400 3.74 -13.45 -1.47
N PRO A 401 4.92 -14.05 -1.24
CA PRO A 401 5.15 -14.84 -0.03
C PRO A 401 4.85 -14.01 1.22
N PRO A 402 4.52 -14.61 2.37
CA PRO A 402 4.03 -13.87 3.54
C PRO A 402 5.10 -13.00 4.23
N PHE A 403 6.39 -13.23 3.96
CA PHE A 403 7.52 -12.42 4.42
C PHE A 403 8.68 -12.56 3.41
N GLY A 404 9.79 -11.87 3.66
CA GLY A 404 11.02 -12.07 2.87
C GLY A 404 10.93 -11.55 1.44
N ILE A 405 10.06 -10.57 1.18
CA ILE A 405 9.88 -10.01 -0.15
C ILE A 405 11.20 -9.39 -0.67
N THR A 406 11.59 -9.81 -1.88
CA THR A 406 12.63 -9.14 -2.68
C THR A 406 12.00 -8.45 -3.87
N PHE A 407 12.70 -7.50 -4.49
CA PHE A 407 12.16 -6.81 -5.68
C PHE A 407 11.84 -7.79 -6.81
N PHE A 408 12.71 -8.77 -7.06
CA PHE A 408 12.44 -9.79 -8.06
C PHE A 408 11.26 -10.70 -7.68
N THR A 409 11.14 -11.08 -6.40
CA THR A 409 9.98 -11.83 -5.89
C THR A 409 8.68 -11.05 -6.07
N PHE A 410 8.73 -9.73 -5.90
CA PHE A 410 7.58 -8.87 -6.16
C PHE A 410 7.20 -8.83 -7.65
N LEU A 411 8.16 -8.78 -8.57
CA LEU A 411 7.88 -8.93 -10.00
C LEU A 411 7.14 -10.24 -10.30
N ARG A 412 7.61 -11.37 -9.73
CA ARG A 412 6.94 -12.67 -9.87
C ARG A 412 5.50 -12.63 -9.38
N ALA A 413 5.26 -11.98 -8.24
CA ALA A 413 3.92 -11.79 -7.70
C ALA A 413 3.01 -10.98 -8.63
N VAL A 414 3.53 -9.89 -9.23
CA VAL A 414 2.81 -9.07 -10.22
C VAL A 414 2.43 -9.89 -11.45
N ILE A 415 3.40 -10.59 -12.04
CA ILE A 415 3.17 -11.42 -13.23
C ILE A 415 2.16 -12.54 -12.94
N SER A 416 2.30 -13.22 -11.80
CA SER A 416 1.38 -14.29 -11.38
C SER A 416 -0.05 -13.79 -11.19
N ALA A 417 -0.21 -12.66 -10.50
CA ALA A 417 -1.52 -12.05 -10.25
C ALA A 417 -2.18 -11.58 -11.55
N ASP A 418 -1.39 -11.07 -12.49
CA ASP A 418 -1.89 -10.55 -13.75
C ASP A 418 -2.29 -11.66 -14.72
N MET A 419 -1.42 -12.66 -14.93
CA MET A 419 -1.71 -13.81 -15.82
C MET A 419 -3.02 -14.52 -15.46
N ARG A 420 -3.35 -14.58 -14.16
CA ARG A 420 -4.58 -15.21 -13.72
C ARG A 420 -5.84 -14.40 -14.08
N LEU A 421 -5.76 -13.07 -13.99
CA LEU A 421 -6.89 -12.20 -14.30
C LEU A 421 -7.01 -11.90 -15.80
N VAL A 422 -5.87 -11.82 -16.48
CA VAL A 422 -5.71 -11.45 -17.88
C VAL A 422 -4.80 -12.48 -18.55
N PRO A 423 -5.32 -13.63 -19.01
CA PRO A 423 -4.47 -14.69 -19.56
C PRO A 423 -3.66 -14.26 -20.79
N VAL A 424 -4.19 -13.36 -21.61
CA VAL A 424 -3.57 -12.89 -22.85
C VAL A 424 -3.10 -11.44 -22.68
N ASP A 425 -1.79 -11.19 -22.84
CA ASP A 425 -1.21 -9.84 -22.75
C ASP A 425 -1.08 -9.17 -24.14
N ASP A 426 -2.23 -8.81 -24.73
CA ASP A 426 -2.27 -8.17 -26.05
C ASP A 426 -1.51 -6.83 -26.09
N GLU A 427 -1.35 -6.18 -24.95
CA GLU A 427 -0.72 -4.86 -24.85
C GLU A 427 0.79 -4.91 -24.51
N ASN A 428 1.36 -6.10 -24.28
CA ASN A 428 2.74 -6.31 -23.81
C ASN A 428 3.02 -5.58 -22.49
N ILE A 429 2.02 -5.52 -21.59
CA ILE A 429 2.14 -4.93 -20.26
C ILE A 429 3.14 -5.72 -19.43
N ARG A 430 2.99 -7.05 -19.33
CA ARG A 430 3.88 -7.92 -18.56
C ARG A 430 5.30 -7.91 -19.12
N PHE A 431 5.44 -7.85 -20.44
CA PHE A 431 6.73 -7.63 -21.08
C PHE A 431 7.39 -6.32 -20.66
N ALA A 432 6.64 -5.20 -20.62
CA ALA A 432 7.18 -3.92 -20.16
C ALA A 432 7.65 -3.96 -18.69
N TRP A 433 6.95 -4.70 -17.82
CA TRP A 433 7.39 -4.95 -16.45
C TRP A 433 8.72 -5.73 -16.41
N MET A 434 8.80 -6.83 -17.13
CA MET A 434 10.00 -7.67 -17.18
C MET A 434 11.23 -6.91 -17.72
N GLU A 435 11.06 -6.18 -18.82
CA GLU A 435 12.14 -5.38 -19.41
C GLU A 435 12.60 -4.24 -18.48
N ALA A 436 11.68 -3.59 -17.77
CA ALA A 436 12.07 -2.52 -16.85
C ALA A 436 12.85 -3.05 -15.63
N PHE A 437 12.46 -4.19 -15.07
CA PHE A 437 13.21 -4.82 -13.97
C PHE A 437 14.60 -5.28 -14.45
N ARG A 438 14.68 -5.86 -15.64
CA ARG A 438 15.94 -6.21 -16.28
C ARG A 438 16.83 -4.98 -16.49
N HIS A 439 16.27 -3.87 -16.96
CA HIS A 439 16.98 -2.61 -17.20
C HIS A 439 17.64 -2.09 -15.92
N HIS A 440 16.91 -2.09 -14.81
CA HIS A 440 17.42 -1.67 -13.49
C HIS A 440 18.24 -2.74 -12.76
N ARG A 441 18.60 -3.83 -13.46
CA ARG A 441 19.41 -4.95 -12.95
C ARG A 441 18.82 -5.69 -11.74
N ILE A 442 17.49 -5.71 -11.64
CA ILE A 442 16.77 -6.52 -10.67
C ILE A 442 16.64 -7.92 -11.26
N PHE A 443 17.65 -8.76 -11.05
CA PHE A 443 17.76 -10.08 -11.67
C PHE A 443 17.28 -11.22 -10.76
N PRO A 444 16.85 -12.36 -11.34
CA PRO A 444 16.61 -13.57 -10.58
C PRO A 444 17.91 -14.08 -9.96
N THR A 445 17.87 -14.43 -8.68
CA THR A 445 18.96 -15.14 -8.01
C THR A 445 18.91 -16.65 -8.24
N ASP A 446 17.80 -17.14 -8.80
CA ASP A 446 17.42 -18.54 -8.78
C ASP A 446 17.45 -19.20 -10.17
N GLY A 447 18.14 -18.54 -11.12
CA GLY A 447 18.39 -19.00 -12.48
C GLY A 447 17.23 -18.85 -13.46
N LEU A 448 16.13 -18.21 -13.05
CA LEU A 448 14.98 -17.97 -13.92
C LEU A 448 15.32 -17.01 -15.07
N HIS A 449 14.58 -17.11 -16.17
CA HIS A 449 14.58 -16.13 -17.25
C HIS A 449 13.39 -15.18 -17.11
N PHE A 450 13.48 -14.01 -17.74
CA PHE A 450 12.37 -13.06 -17.89
C PHE A 450 11.35 -13.59 -18.91
N ALA A 451 10.63 -14.63 -18.53
CA ALA A 451 9.55 -15.25 -19.27
C ALA A 451 8.34 -15.45 -18.36
N GLU A 452 7.13 -15.22 -18.86
CA GLU A 452 5.90 -15.22 -18.05
C GLU A 452 5.70 -16.55 -17.32
N GLU A 453 5.89 -17.67 -18.02
CA GLU A 453 5.76 -19.03 -17.51
C GLU A 453 6.78 -19.39 -16.43
N GLN A 454 7.92 -18.71 -16.40
CA GLN A 454 8.96 -18.93 -15.39
C GLN A 454 8.79 -18.02 -14.18
N LEU A 455 8.30 -16.80 -14.39
CA LEU A 455 8.03 -15.86 -13.30
C LEU A 455 6.76 -16.23 -12.52
N ALA A 456 5.74 -16.71 -13.23
CA ALA A 456 4.48 -17.13 -12.62
C ALA A 456 4.67 -18.21 -11.56
N TRP A 457 3.96 -18.09 -10.44
CA TRP A 457 3.98 -19.12 -9.40
C TRP A 457 3.34 -20.40 -9.91
N ALA A 458 4.14 -21.46 -10.01
CA ALA A 458 3.63 -22.79 -10.30
C ALA A 458 2.76 -23.30 -9.14
N VAL A 459 1.71 -24.04 -9.48
CA VAL A 459 1.02 -24.88 -8.50
C VAL A 459 1.86 -26.13 -8.20
N PRO A 460 1.88 -26.63 -6.94
CA PRO A 460 2.62 -27.83 -6.59
C PRO A 460 2.13 -29.08 -7.36
N VAL A 461 3.00 -30.07 -7.55
CA VAL A 461 2.71 -31.30 -8.34
C VAL A 461 1.55 -32.11 -7.75
N GLN A 462 1.40 -32.13 -6.42
CA GLN A 462 0.29 -32.80 -5.72
C GLN A 462 -0.82 -31.80 -5.36
N VAL A 463 -1.34 -31.08 -6.35
CA VAL A 463 -2.30 -29.99 -6.11
C VAL A 463 -3.59 -30.49 -5.45
N GLU A 464 -4.04 -31.70 -5.78
CA GLU A 464 -5.29 -32.27 -5.26
C GLU A 464 -5.21 -32.57 -3.76
N ALA A 465 -4.00 -32.85 -3.23
CA ALA A 465 -3.78 -33.04 -1.81
C ALA A 465 -3.79 -31.73 -1.01
N LEU A 466 -3.70 -30.59 -1.72
CA LEU A 466 -3.68 -29.24 -1.17
C LEU A 466 -4.99 -28.49 -1.43
N ASP A 467 -5.95 -29.08 -2.16
CA ASP A 467 -7.29 -28.52 -2.34
C ASP A 467 -8.05 -28.48 -1.01
N LEU A 468 -8.77 -27.39 -0.78
CA LEU A 468 -9.49 -27.13 0.46
C LEU A 468 -10.98 -26.93 0.15
N ALA A 469 -11.72 -28.02 0.07
CA ALA A 469 -13.15 -28.00 -0.25
C ALA A 469 -13.99 -27.13 0.70
N MET A 470 -13.58 -27.02 1.97
CA MET A 470 -14.21 -26.13 2.98
C MET A 470 -14.04 -24.63 2.68
N LEU A 471 -13.12 -24.26 1.79
CA LEU A 471 -13.01 -22.89 1.26
C LEU A 471 -13.92 -22.63 0.06
N SER A 472 -14.68 -23.64 -0.39
CA SER A 472 -15.67 -23.46 -1.43
C SER A 472 -16.72 -22.45 -1.01
N PHE A 473 -17.08 -21.55 -1.93
CA PHE A 473 -18.12 -20.56 -1.70
C PHE A 473 -19.51 -21.20 -1.63
N ALA A 474 -19.66 -22.47 -2.05
CA ALA A 474 -20.87 -23.26 -1.82
C ALA A 474 -21.02 -23.70 -0.34
N GLN A 475 -19.93 -23.74 0.41
CA GLN A 475 -19.90 -24.17 1.83
C GLN A 475 -19.75 -22.98 2.79
N THR A 476 -19.28 -21.83 2.29
CA THR A 476 -19.05 -20.63 3.10
C THR A 476 -20.30 -19.74 3.15
N VAL A 477 -20.76 -19.43 4.37
CA VAL A 477 -21.90 -18.53 4.57
C VAL A 477 -21.45 -17.07 4.52
N PHE A 478 -21.65 -16.42 3.38
CA PHE A 478 -21.41 -14.99 3.23
C PHE A 478 -22.67 -14.18 3.56
N GLN A 479 -22.46 -13.01 4.17
CA GLN A 479 -23.51 -12.00 4.31
C GLN A 479 -23.42 -11.01 3.14
N GLY A 480 -23.94 -11.41 1.97
CA GLY A 480 -23.92 -10.58 0.76
C GLY A 480 -22.68 -10.81 -0.09
N ASN A 481 -21.85 -9.78 -0.30
CA ASN A 481 -20.68 -9.87 -1.18
C ASN A 481 -19.55 -10.68 -0.51
N PRO A 482 -18.92 -11.68 -1.18
CA PRO A 482 -17.83 -12.48 -0.62
C PRO A 482 -16.57 -11.70 -0.18
N GLY A 483 -16.40 -10.47 -0.66
CA GLY A 483 -15.36 -9.55 -0.17
C GLY A 483 -15.68 -8.88 1.16
N GLN A 484 -16.86 -9.06 1.74
CA GLN A 484 -17.18 -8.56 3.07
C GLN A 484 -16.58 -9.43 4.18
N LEU A 485 -16.42 -8.85 5.37
CA LEU A 485 -15.92 -9.57 6.53
C LEU A 485 -16.91 -10.66 6.97
N LEU A 486 -16.37 -11.86 7.25
CA LEU A 486 -17.12 -12.97 7.81
C LEU A 486 -17.56 -12.68 9.26
N SER A 487 -18.62 -13.35 9.71
CA SER A 487 -18.95 -13.39 11.14
C SER A 487 -17.87 -14.16 11.91
N LEU A 488 -17.77 -13.92 13.22
CA LEU A 488 -16.84 -14.65 14.08
C LEU A 488 -17.11 -16.16 14.03
N ASP A 489 -18.37 -16.58 14.11
CA ASP A 489 -18.75 -18.00 14.10
C ASP A 489 -18.33 -18.69 12.80
N THR A 490 -18.60 -18.06 11.64
CA THR A 490 -18.20 -18.60 10.34
C THR A 490 -16.68 -18.69 10.21
N ALA A 491 -15.94 -17.67 10.66
CA ALA A 491 -14.49 -17.66 10.62
C ALA A 491 -13.87 -18.73 11.54
N VAL A 492 -14.42 -18.94 12.74
CA VAL A 492 -13.98 -19.99 13.68
C VAL A 492 -14.16 -21.37 13.06
N VAL A 493 -15.35 -21.65 12.51
CA VAL A 493 -15.63 -22.95 11.87
C VAL A 493 -14.72 -23.17 10.67
N GLN A 494 -14.66 -22.22 9.74
CA GLN A 494 -13.88 -22.36 8.50
C GLN A 494 -12.39 -22.53 8.79
N SER A 495 -11.79 -21.67 9.61
CA SER A 495 -10.36 -21.76 9.93
C SER A 495 -10.03 -23.02 10.74
N GLY A 496 -10.92 -23.47 11.62
CA GLY A 496 -10.80 -24.72 12.37
C GLY A 496 -10.80 -25.94 11.44
N GLU A 497 -11.74 -26.02 10.50
CA GLU A 497 -11.81 -27.10 9.51
C GLU A 497 -10.58 -27.15 8.60
N VAL A 498 -10.09 -25.98 8.15
CA VAL A 498 -8.84 -25.87 7.39
C VAL A 498 -7.67 -26.43 8.19
N ALA A 499 -7.50 -26.01 9.44
CA ALA A 499 -6.43 -26.51 10.30
C ALA A 499 -6.57 -28.02 10.57
N THR A 500 -7.77 -28.53 10.85
CA THR A 500 -8.01 -29.97 11.03
C THR A 500 -7.65 -30.76 9.77
N HIS A 501 -8.02 -30.27 8.58
CA HIS A 501 -7.68 -30.92 7.32
C HIS A 501 -6.16 -30.96 7.08
N MET A 502 -5.48 -29.83 7.30
CA MET A 502 -4.02 -29.71 7.15
C MET A 502 -3.23 -30.62 8.09
N ASN A 503 -3.79 -30.96 9.25
CA ASN A 503 -3.18 -31.91 10.21
C ASN A 503 -3.73 -33.34 10.09
N GLY A 504 -4.61 -33.59 9.12
CA GLY A 504 -5.27 -34.88 8.91
C GLY A 504 -4.52 -35.78 7.94
N ALA A 505 -5.26 -36.46 7.06
CA ALA A 505 -4.70 -37.41 6.09
C ALA A 505 -3.71 -36.77 5.10
N ALA A 506 -3.86 -35.48 4.79
CA ALA A 506 -3.00 -34.73 3.87
C ALA A 506 -1.80 -34.06 4.57
N ALA A 507 -1.56 -34.30 5.86
CA ALA A 507 -0.52 -33.60 6.62
C ALA A 507 0.89 -33.72 6.02
N GLY A 508 1.23 -34.86 5.42
CA GLY A 508 2.51 -35.03 4.71
C GLY A 508 2.70 -33.99 3.60
N ALA A 509 1.72 -33.84 2.70
CA ALA A 509 1.77 -32.87 1.60
C ALA A 509 1.90 -31.42 2.10
N TRP A 510 1.23 -31.06 3.20
CA TRP A 510 1.34 -29.73 3.82
C TRP A 510 2.71 -29.49 4.47
N ARG A 511 3.26 -30.52 5.13
CA ARG A 511 4.60 -30.44 5.73
C ARG A 511 5.68 -30.37 4.67
N ASP A 512 5.56 -31.16 3.60
CA ASP A 512 6.40 -31.06 2.41
C ASP A 512 6.31 -29.69 1.77
N LEU A 513 5.08 -29.19 1.60
CA LEU A 513 4.84 -27.87 1.03
C LEU A 513 5.64 -26.83 1.82
N LEU A 514 5.44 -26.77 3.14
CA LEU A 514 6.03 -25.75 4.01
C LEU A 514 7.49 -26.05 4.43
N GLY A 515 8.08 -27.17 4.00
CA GLY A 515 9.43 -27.57 4.39
C GLY A 515 9.56 -27.86 5.89
N LEU A 516 8.55 -28.49 6.48
CA LEU A 516 8.47 -28.83 7.91
C LEU A 516 8.92 -30.28 8.22
N GLU A 517 9.19 -31.11 7.22
CA GLU A 517 9.52 -32.54 7.44
C GLU A 517 10.80 -32.76 8.26
N ALA A 518 11.82 -31.93 8.05
CA ALA A 518 13.08 -31.99 8.80
C ALA A 518 13.04 -31.20 10.13
N ARG A 519 11.95 -30.49 10.43
CA ARG A 519 11.90 -29.44 11.47
C ARG A 519 10.88 -29.77 12.56
N ARG A 520 11.24 -29.58 13.84
CA ARG A 520 10.31 -29.67 14.98
C ARG A 520 9.35 -28.47 15.09
N ALA A 521 9.48 -27.47 14.21
CA ALA A 521 8.70 -26.24 14.25
C ALA A 521 7.27 -26.46 13.72
N GLY A 522 6.29 -25.92 14.45
CA GLY A 522 4.90 -25.80 13.96
C GLY A 522 4.72 -24.62 13.01
N ALA A 523 3.54 -24.53 12.41
CA ALA A 523 3.15 -23.41 11.56
C ALA A 523 1.81 -22.81 11.99
N GLU A 524 1.52 -21.60 11.52
CA GLU A 524 0.35 -20.84 11.90
C GLU A 524 -0.31 -20.23 10.68
N ILE A 525 -1.61 -20.44 10.56
CA ILE A 525 -2.48 -19.74 9.60
C ILE A 525 -2.66 -18.32 10.14
N VAL A 526 -2.08 -17.34 9.44
CA VAL A 526 -2.06 -15.94 9.88
C VAL A 526 -3.06 -15.06 9.12
N ALA A 527 -3.55 -15.53 7.97
CA ALA A 527 -4.64 -14.89 7.25
C ALA A 527 -5.49 -15.91 6.50
N LEU A 528 -6.80 -15.68 6.49
CA LEU A 528 -7.77 -16.40 5.67
C LEU A 528 -8.84 -15.41 5.19
N ARG A 529 -8.76 -15.02 3.92
CA ARG A 529 -9.48 -13.84 3.40
C ARG A 529 -10.16 -14.14 2.07
N SER A 530 -11.49 -14.16 2.08
CA SER A 530 -12.29 -14.25 0.86
C SER A 530 -12.23 -12.93 0.08
N PHE A 531 -12.42 -13.01 -1.23
CA PHE A 531 -12.47 -11.84 -2.11
C PHE A 531 -13.43 -12.02 -3.29
N ALA A 532 -13.89 -10.87 -3.80
CA ALA A 532 -14.63 -10.70 -5.05
C ALA A 532 -13.98 -9.54 -5.83
N ARG A 533 -13.00 -9.86 -6.69
CA ARG A 533 -12.16 -8.88 -7.37
C ARG A 533 -12.73 -8.52 -8.74
N PRO A 534 -12.93 -7.22 -9.03
CA PRO A 534 -13.31 -6.81 -10.38
C PRO A 534 -12.14 -7.05 -11.35
N GLY A 535 -12.47 -7.66 -12.49
CA GLY A 535 -11.58 -7.89 -13.62
C GLY A 535 -11.96 -7.07 -14.85
N PRO A 536 -11.17 -7.16 -15.93
CA PRO A 536 -11.49 -6.53 -17.19
C PRO A 536 -12.82 -7.04 -17.76
N GLY A 537 -13.49 -6.21 -18.56
CA GLY A 537 -14.73 -6.61 -19.26
C GLY A 537 -15.93 -6.89 -18.36
N GLY A 538 -15.88 -6.51 -17.08
CA GLY A 538 -16.95 -6.78 -16.10
C GLY A 538 -16.90 -8.16 -15.46
N LEU A 539 -15.83 -8.94 -15.72
CA LEU A 539 -15.59 -10.20 -15.02
C LEU A 539 -15.33 -9.92 -13.53
N THR A 540 -15.64 -10.90 -12.67
CA THR A 540 -15.28 -10.85 -11.25
C THR A 540 -14.61 -12.18 -10.88
N GLU A 541 -13.41 -12.08 -10.31
CA GLU A 541 -12.70 -13.22 -9.77
C GLU A 541 -13.11 -13.44 -8.31
N PHE A 542 -13.48 -14.67 -7.98
CA PHE A 542 -13.86 -15.07 -6.63
C PHE A 542 -12.88 -16.10 -6.10
N GLY A 543 -12.51 -15.96 -4.83
CA GLY A 543 -11.59 -16.89 -4.21
C GLY A 543 -11.23 -16.54 -2.77
N THR A 544 -10.29 -17.30 -2.23
CA THR A 544 -9.79 -17.14 -0.86
C THR A 544 -8.28 -17.10 -0.86
N VAL A 545 -7.70 -16.13 -0.16
CA VAL A 545 -6.27 -16.07 0.13
C VAL A 545 -6.03 -16.68 1.49
N LEU A 546 -5.07 -17.59 1.57
CA LEU A 546 -4.63 -18.27 2.78
C LEU A 546 -3.13 -18.01 2.95
N GLU A 547 -2.75 -17.48 4.11
CA GLU A 547 -1.34 -17.26 4.45
C GLU A 547 -0.95 -18.10 5.65
N ILE A 548 0.15 -18.84 5.50
CA ILE A 548 0.70 -19.71 6.54
C ILE A 548 2.17 -19.35 6.72
N VAL A 549 2.59 -19.21 7.98
CA VAL A 549 3.98 -18.94 8.35
C VAL A 549 4.45 -19.94 9.40
N SER A 550 5.74 -20.30 9.38
CA SER A 550 6.34 -21.10 10.44
C SER A 550 6.47 -20.27 11.73
N ARG A 551 6.33 -20.91 12.90
CA ARG A 551 6.51 -20.22 14.19
C ARG A 551 7.94 -19.73 14.42
N SER A 552 8.92 -20.24 13.67
CA SER A 552 10.32 -19.79 13.70
C SER A 552 10.54 -18.39 13.12
N VAL A 553 9.51 -17.71 12.60
CA VAL A 553 9.62 -16.30 12.14
C VAL A 553 9.97 -15.33 13.27
N THR A 554 9.74 -15.71 14.54
CA THR A 554 10.08 -14.88 15.71
C THR A 554 11.41 -15.26 16.35
N GLU A 555 12.08 -16.31 15.88
CA GLU A 555 13.30 -16.84 16.48
C GLU A 555 14.45 -16.77 15.47
N ARG A 556 15.59 -16.25 15.91
CA ARG A 556 16.83 -16.22 15.14
C ARG A 556 17.92 -16.93 15.91
N ASP A 557 18.78 -17.62 15.20
CA ASP A 557 19.97 -18.24 15.80
C ASP A 557 21.02 -17.18 16.19
N SER A 558 22.15 -17.62 16.76
CA SER A 558 23.22 -16.73 17.20
C SER A 558 23.88 -15.93 16.06
N SER A 559 23.71 -16.36 14.81
CA SER A 559 24.18 -15.63 13.62
C SER A 559 23.20 -14.53 13.16
N GLY A 560 22.00 -14.48 13.74
CA GLY A 560 20.92 -13.58 13.31
C GLY A 560 20.10 -14.14 12.14
N TYR A 561 20.37 -15.38 11.72
CA TYR A 561 19.61 -16.07 10.68
C TYR A 561 18.22 -16.47 11.20
N MET A 562 17.20 -16.21 10.38
CA MET A 562 15.81 -16.57 10.66
C MET A 562 15.45 -17.77 9.79
N GLU A 563 15.33 -18.95 10.40
CA GLU A 563 14.96 -20.18 9.70
C GLU A 563 13.44 -20.28 9.52
N ALA A 564 12.86 -19.30 8.84
CA ALA A 564 11.43 -19.22 8.61
C ALA A 564 11.02 -19.74 7.22
N THR A 565 9.84 -20.33 7.13
CA THR A 565 9.17 -20.64 5.87
C THR A 565 7.73 -20.14 5.89
N GLY A 566 7.17 -19.92 4.71
CA GLY A 566 5.79 -19.52 4.59
C GLY A 566 5.27 -19.61 3.16
N ALA A 567 3.96 -19.74 3.05
CA ALA A 567 3.27 -19.81 1.77
C ALA A 567 2.07 -18.87 1.78
N CYS A 568 1.89 -18.16 0.67
CA CYS A 568 0.67 -17.45 0.33
C CYS A 568 -0.02 -18.23 -0.80
N LEU A 569 -1.19 -18.75 -0.48
CA LEU A 569 -1.96 -19.66 -1.31
C LEU A 569 -3.24 -18.95 -1.76
N VAL A 570 -3.57 -19.05 -3.04
CA VAL A 570 -4.83 -18.52 -3.58
C VAL A 570 -5.67 -19.71 -4.01
N TYR A 571 -6.92 -19.72 -3.57
CA TYR A 571 -7.94 -20.70 -3.94
C TYR A 571 -9.01 -20.04 -4.79
N ASP A 572 -9.54 -20.77 -5.78
CA ASP A 572 -10.74 -20.33 -6.48
C ASP A 572 -12.01 -20.53 -5.63
N SER A 573 -13.16 -20.05 -6.13
CA SER A 573 -14.46 -20.23 -5.47
C SER A 573 -14.90 -21.69 -5.25
N GLY A 574 -14.26 -22.65 -5.92
CA GLY A 574 -14.47 -24.08 -5.74
C GLY A 574 -13.63 -24.69 -4.63
N GLY A 575 -12.71 -23.93 -4.03
CA GLY A 575 -11.75 -24.43 -3.05
C GLY A 575 -10.54 -25.11 -3.68
N ARG A 576 -10.27 -24.90 -4.97
CA ARG A 576 -9.11 -25.47 -5.67
C ARG A 576 -7.92 -24.55 -5.61
N LEU A 577 -6.74 -25.10 -5.35
CA LEU A 577 -5.50 -24.33 -5.30
C LEU A 577 -5.10 -23.89 -6.71
N VAL A 578 -4.84 -22.59 -6.88
CA VAL A 578 -4.58 -21.99 -8.20
C VAL A 578 -3.30 -21.18 -8.27
N SER A 579 -2.73 -20.81 -7.12
CA SER A 579 -1.42 -20.16 -7.04
C SER A 579 -0.81 -20.43 -5.67
N CYS A 580 0.49 -20.69 -5.65
CA CYS A 580 1.25 -20.95 -4.44
C CYS A 580 2.56 -20.16 -4.47
N ALA A 581 2.53 -18.96 -3.88
CA ALA A 581 3.73 -18.17 -3.66
C ALA A 581 4.42 -18.70 -2.40
N ILE A 582 5.49 -19.44 -2.58
CA ILE A 582 6.21 -20.06 -1.46
C ILE A 582 7.63 -19.53 -1.37
N ASP A 583 8.00 -19.28 -0.12
CA ASP A 583 9.33 -18.89 0.25
C ASP A 583 10.07 -20.10 0.85
N ARG A 584 10.83 -20.82 0.02
CA ARG A 584 11.65 -21.97 0.45
C ARG A 584 13.14 -21.62 0.35
N PRO A 585 13.94 -21.92 1.40
CA PRO A 585 15.40 -21.92 1.26
C PRO A 585 15.81 -22.99 0.23
N ARG A 586 16.61 -22.64 -0.78
CA ARG A 586 17.22 -23.65 -1.66
C ARG A 586 18.59 -24.08 -1.09
N PRO A 587 19.06 -25.31 -1.35
CA PRO A 587 20.34 -25.81 -0.83
C PRO A 587 21.56 -24.98 -1.31
N ASP A 588 21.48 -24.41 -2.50
CA ASP A 588 22.53 -23.58 -3.12
C ASP A 588 22.22 -22.07 -3.02
N ASP A 589 21.39 -21.66 -2.07
CA ASP A 589 20.90 -20.29 -1.93
C ASP A 589 21.83 -19.45 -1.02
N ASP A 590 22.45 -18.42 -1.59
CA ASP A 590 23.21 -17.39 -0.85
C ASP A 590 22.31 -16.61 0.15
N ARG A 591 21.00 -16.82 0.12
CA ARG A 591 20.02 -16.22 1.03
C ARG A 591 20.39 -16.28 2.51
N ARG A 592 21.00 -17.37 2.99
CA ARG A 592 21.46 -17.42 4.39
C ARG A 592 22.54 -16.35 4.63
N GLN A 593 23.49 -16.24 3.72
CA GLN A 593 24.55 -15.25 3.74
C GLN A 593 24.00 -13.82 3.55
N ASP A 594 22.96 -13.62 2.74
CA ASP A 594 22.30 -12.31 2.58
C ASP A 594 21.56 -11.88 3.85
N ILE A 595 20.83 -12.80 4.49
CA ILE A 595 20.12 -12.54 5.75
C ILE A 595 21.13 -12.23 6.87
N GLU A 596 22.18 -13.04 6.99
CA GLU A 596 23.25 -12.86 7.97
C GLU A 596 24.02 -11.56 7.71
N GLY A 597 24.37 -11.27 6.45
CA GLY A 597 25.05 -10.06 6.00
C GLY A 597 24.22 -8.80 6.26
N TYR A 598 22.92 -8.84 5.95
CA TYR A 598 22.02 -7.74 6.27
C TYR A 598 21.89 -7.56 7.79
N ALA A 599 21.75 -8.63 8.57
CA ALA A 599 21.59 -8.52 10.03
C ALA A 599 22.76 -7.80 10.71
N ILE A 600 23.99 -7.96 10.20
CA ILE A 600 25.20 -7.29 10.70
C ILE A 600 25.47 -5.93 10.03
N SER A 601 24.71 -5.55 9.01
CA SER A 601 24.82 -4.25 8.36
C SER A 601 24.39 -3.10 9.28
N LYS A 602 24.74 -1.87 8.90
CA LYS A 602 24.32 -0.66 9.62
C LYS A 602 22.79 -0.54 9.71
N GLU A 603 22.07 -0.92 8.66
CA GLU A 603 20.61 -0.82 8.60
C GLU A 603 19.91 -2.03 9.26
N GLY A 604 20.47 -3.23 9.16
CA GLY A 604 19.97 -4.40 9.91
C GLY A 604 20.10 -4.24 11.42
N ALA A 605 21.22 -3.69 11.89
CA ALA A 605 21.43 -3.37 13.31
C ALA A 605 20.45 -2.30 13.85
N ARG A 606 19.86 -1.48 12.97
CA ARG A 606 18.77 -0.55 13.32
C ARG A 606 17.41 -1.22 13.41
N SER A 607 17.26 -2.39 12.81
CA SER A 607 15.98 -3.12 12.75
C SER A 607 15.85 -4.17 13.86
N TRP A 608 16.97 -4.69 14.36
CA TRP A 608 16.99 -5.80 15.31
C TRP A 608 17.73 -5.47 16.61
N VAL A 609 17.33 -6.09 17.70
CA VAL A 609 17.99 -6.01 19.02
C VAL A 609 18.14 -7.39 19.62
N ILE A 610 19.27 -7.68 20.25
CA ILE A 610 19.48 -8.93 20.98
C ILE A 610 18.88 -8.79 22.38
N ARG A 611 17.94 -9.68 22.74
CA ARG A 611 17.40 -9.82 24.10
C ARG A 611 17.51 -11.28 24.54
N GLN A 612 18.14 -11.51 25.70
CA GLN A 612 18.32 -12.85 26.28
C GLN A 612 18.95 -13.88 25.33
N GLY A 613 19.86 -13.44 24.45
CA GLY A 613 20.54 -14.31 23.47
C GLY A 613 19.73 -14.60 22.20
N THR A 614 18.56 -13.99 22.03
CA THR A 614 17.72 -14.10 20.82
C THR A 614 17.56 -12.72 20.16
N TRP A 615 17.57 -12.68 18.82
CA TRP A 615 17.29 -11.43 18.10
C TRP A 615 15.79 -11.17 18.02
N GLN A 616 15.37 -9.95 18.36
CA GLN A 616 13.98 -9.49 18.27
C GLN A 616 13.90 -8.26 17.37
N LEU A 617 12.86 -8.18 16.54
CA LEU A 617 12.57 -6.99 15.75
C LEU A 617 12.31 -5.82 16.71
N ARG A 618 12.89 -4.66 16.45
CA ARG A 618 12.67 -3.53 17.34
C ARG A 618 11.23 -3.02 17.22
N PRO A 619 10.59 -2.61 18.34
CA PRO A 619 9.23 -2.08 18.29
C PRO A 619 9.09 -0.81 17.43
N ASP A 620 10.19 -0.08 17.22
CA ASP A 620 10.24 1.17 16.48
C ASP A 620 10.58 1.01 14.99
N VAL A 621 10.67 -0.20 14.43
CA VAL A 621 11.04 -0.41 13.01
C VAL A 621 10.10 0.32 12.05
N ALA A 622 8.79 0.26 12.29
CA ALA A 622 7.81 1.00 11.48
C ALA A 622 8.02 2.52 11.55
N ARG A 623 8.41 3.04 12.72
CA ARG A 623 8.75 4.46 12.88
C ARG A 623 10.09 4.79 12.23
N ALA A 624 11.06 3.90 12.31
CA ALA A 624 12.40 4.08 11.76
C ALA A 624 12.43 4.07 10.21
N LEU A 625 11.43 3.45 9.57
CA LEU A 625 11.17 3.62 8.13
C LEU A 625 10.91 5.09 7.80
N CYS A 626 10.01 5.75 8.52
CA CYS A 626 9.60 7.12 8.21
C CYS A 626 10.54 8.21 8.75
N MET A 627 11.46 7.86 9.66
CA MET A 627 12.38 8.82 10.30
C MET A 627 13.66 9.03 9.48
N ARG A 628 13.75 10.17 8.79
CA ARG A 628 15.00 10.79 8.31
C ARG A 628 15.04 12.28 8.55
#